data_AF-A0A7J9JUX0-F1
#
_entry.id   AF-A0A7J9JUX0-F1
#
_cell.length_a   1.000
_cell.length_b   1.000
_cell.length_c   1.000
_cell.angle_alpha   90.00
_cell.angle_beta   90.00
_cell.angle_gamma   90.00
#
_symmetry.space_group_name_H-M   'P 1'
#
loop_
_entity.id
_entity.type
_entity.pdbx_description
1 polymer ?
#
loop_
_entity_poly.entity_id
_entity_poly.type
_entity_poly.pdbx_seq_one_letter_code
_entity_poly.pdbx_strand_id
1 'polypeptide(L)' 'MTHLFVEIGSKVVLNWCANKSMRPLSLQSTFTDIERKIEKVGSVVFSMAEKKGNEMASNLAIAGVNRGDMFKVRW' A
#
# COMPACT_ATOMS: atom_id res chain seq x y z
N MET A 1 -15.16 -7.07 16.40
CA MET A 1 -14.73 -5.97 15.51
C MET A 1 -13.67 -6.55 14.59
N THR A 2 -13.91 -6.58 13.28
CA THR A 2 -12.97 -7.11 12.29
C THR A 2 -11.94 -6.03 11.97
N HIS A 3 -10.66 -6.36 12.07
CA HIS A 3 -9.55 -5.47 11.70
C HIS A 3 -8.93 -5.99 10.40
N LEU A 4 -8.69 -5.10 9.44
CA LEU A 4 -7.87 -5.41 8.27
C LEU A 4 -6.42 -5.09 8.60
N PHE A 5 -5.56 -6.10 8.58
CA PHE A 5 -4.12 -5.91 8.73
C PHE A 5 -3.48 -5.75 7.35
N VAL A 6 -2.70 -4.68 7.17
CA VAL A 6 -1.97 -4.39 5.94
C VAL A 6 -0.48 -4.38 6.26
N GLU A 7 0.22 -5.40 5.80
CA GLU A 7 1.67 -5.53 5.95
C GLU A 7 2.39 -4.78 4.82
N ILE A 8 3.35 -3.94 5.18
CA ILE A 8 4.06 -3.07 4.24
C ILE A 8 5.56 -3.42 4.27
N GLY A 9 6.13 -3.72 3.11
CA GLY A 9 7.57 -4.00 2.96
C GLY A 9 8.48 -2.76 2.89
N SER A 10 7.91 -1.55 2.92
CA SER A 10 8.62 -0.28 2.79
C SER A 10 8.41 0.59 4.03
N LYS A 11 9.53 0.89 4.71
CA LYS A 11 9.52 1.78 5.88
C LYS A 11 9.04 3.20 5.53
N VAL A 12 9.36 3.67 4.33
CA VAL A 12 8.93 4.99 3.84
C VAL A 12 7.41 5.04 3.70
N VAL A 13 6.81 4.01 3.09
CA VAL A 13 5.35 3.94 2.93
C VAL A 13 4.66 3.77 4.28
N LEU A 14 5.22 2.97 5.19
CA LEU A 14 4.70 2.86 6.56
C LEU A 14 4.70 4.22 7.27
N ASN A 15 5.75 5.02 7.12
CA ASN A 15 5.81 6.37 7.67
C ASN A 15 4.74 7.29 7.05
N TRP A 16 4.44 7.15 5.75
CA TRP A 16 3.34 7.88 5.10
C TRP A 16 1.96 7.49 5.63
N CYS A 17 1.77 6.21 6.00
CA CYS A 17 0.55 5.74 6.65
C CYS A 17 0.40 6.34 8.05
N ALA A 18 1.48 6.36 8.83
CA ALA A 18 1.50 6.88 10.20
C ALA A 18 1.45 8.42 10.29
N ASN A 19 2.08 9.12 9.34
CA ASN A 19 2.18 10.57 9.33
C ASN A 19 1.79 11.15 7.97
N LYS A 20 0.62 11.78 7.90
CA LYS A 20 0.07 12.36 6.67
C LYS A 20 0.93 13.49 6.10
N SER A 21 1.68 14.22 6.93
CA SER A 21 2.52 15.33 6.44
C SER A 21 3.74 14.89 5.65
N MET A 22 4.14 13.62 5.77
CA MET A 22 5.25 13.04 5.01
C MET A 22 4.84 12.55 3.62
N ARG A 23 3.55 12.58 3.29
CA ARG A 23 3.02 12.08 2.02
C ARG A 23 3.42 13.00 0.87
N PRO A 24 3.89 12.46 -0.26
CA PRO A 24 4.12 13.25 -1.46
C PRO A 24 2.82 13.88 -1.97
N LEU A 25 2.85 15.18 -2.28
CA LEU A 25 1.70 15.89 -2.86
C LEU A 25 1.25 15.27 -4.19
N SER A 26 2.18 14.73 -4.98
CA SER A 26 1.88 14.05 -6.24
C SER A 26 0.97 12.83 -6.08
N LEU A 27 0.90 12.24 -4.88
CA LEU A 27 0.09 11.05 -4.59
C LEU A 27 -1.18 11.39 -3.78
N GLN A 28 -1.54 12.67 -3.68
CA GLN A 28 -2.66 13.12 -2.84
C GLN A 28 -3.98 12.42 -3.21
N SER A 29 -4.31 12.33 -4.50
CA SER A 29 -5.51 11.65 -4.99
C SER A 29 -5.55 10.18 -4.54
N THR A 30 -4.44 9.46 -4.70
CA THR A 30 -4.28 8.07 -4.28
C THR A 30 -4.52 7.93 -2.77
N PHE A 31 -3.96 8.81 -1.94
CA PHE A 31 -4.18 8.76 -0.49
C PHE A 31 -5.62 9.09 -0.10
N THR A 32 -6.26 10.06 -0.75
CA THR A 32 -7.68 10.35 -0.53
C THR A 32 -8.56 9.14 -0.84
N ASP A 33 -8.27 8.42 -1.93
CA ASP A 33 -9.02 7.21 -2.26
C ASP A 33 -8.79 6.06 -1.29
N ILE A 34 -7.56 5.90 -0.78
CA ILE A 34 -7.25 4.94 0.29
C ILE A 34 -8.04 5.27 1.56
N GLU A 35 -8.08 6.54 1.97
CA GLU A 35 -8.79 6.98 3.17
C GLU A 35 -10.30 6.71 3.07
N ARG A 36 -10.92 7.01 1.94
CA ARG A 36 -12.34 6.67 1.67
C ARG A 36 -12.60 5.16 1.75
N LYS A 37 -11.62 4.32 1.35
CA LYS A 37 -11.74 2.87 1.46
C LYS A 37 -11.57 2.38 2.90
N ILE A 38 -10.65 2.99 3.66
CA ILE A 38 -10.48 2.70 5.10
C ILE A 38 -11.77 3.00 5.85
N GLU A 39 -12.43 4.14 5.59
CA GLU A 39 -13.72 4.49 6.20
C GLU A 39 -14.80 3.42 5.97
N LYS A 40 -14.80 2.78 4.79
CA LYS A 40 -15.75 1.69 4.47
C LYS A 40 -15.42 0.37 5.14
N VAL A 41 -14.13 0.06 5.30
CA VAL A 41 -13.66 -1.17 5.96
C VAL A 41 -13.74 -1.05 7.49
N GLY A 42 -13.70 0.17 8.01
CA GLY A 42 -13.64 0.46 9.43
C GLY A 42 -12.20 0.47 9.93
N SER A 43 -11.82 -0.53 10.72
CA SER A 43 -10.50 -0.52 11.36
C SER A 43 -9.44 -1.20 10.48
N VAL A 44 -8.40 -0.43 10.14
CA VAL A 44 -7.23 -0.89 9.39
C VAL A 44 -5.98 -0.66 10.23
N VAL A 45 -5.12 -1.68 10.32
CA VAL A 45 -3.86 -1.65 11.05
C VAL A 45 -2.71 -1.84 10.07
N PHE A 46 -1.78 -0.90 10.04
CA PHE A 46 -0.57 -0.99 9.22
C PHE A 46 0.60 -1.51 10.06
N SER A 47 1.34 -2.48 9.52
CA SER A 47 2.54 -3.03 10.16
C SER A 47 3.68 -3.15 9.15
N MET A 48 4.91 -3.16 9.66
CA MET A 48 6.06 -3.51 8.84
C MET A 48 6.05 -5.02 8.62
N ALA A 49 6.16 -5.45 7.36
CA ALA A 49 6.32 -6.87 7.07
C ALA A 49 7.64 -7.39 7.64
N GLU A 50 7.62 -8.59 8.23
CA GLU A 50 8.85 -9.28 8.61
C GLU A 50 9.70 -9.62 7.36
N LYS A 51 10.94 -10.06 7.57
CA LYS A 51 11.83 -10.46 6.49
C LYS A 51 11.14 -11.54 5.64
N LYS A 52 10.91 -11.24 4.35
CA LYS A 52 10.15 -12.06 3.38
C LYS A 52 8.64 -12.19 3.62
N GLY A 53 8.06 -11.53 4.62
CA GLY A 53 6.60 -11.54 4.85
C GLY A 53 5.81 -11.03 3.65
N ASN A 54 6.40 -10.13 2.86
CA ASN A 54 5.80 -9.56 1.66
C ASN A 54 6.37 -10.11 0.34
N GLU A 55 7.07 -11.25 0.36
CA GLU A 55 7.74 -11.81 -0.83
C GLU A 55 6.75 -12.15 -1.95
N MET A 56 5.57 -12.67 -1.60
CA MET A 56 4.52 -12.97 -2.58
C MET A 56 4.05 -11.70 -3.32
N ALA A 57 3.75 -10.62 -2.59
CA ALA A 57 3.34 -9.37 -3.22
C ALA A 57 4.45 -8.77 -4.08
N SER A 58 5.70 -8.87 -3.65
CA SER A 58 6.87 -8.46 -4.44
C SER A 58 6.97 -9.26 -5.75
N ASN A 59 6.86 -10.59 -5.68
CA ASN A 59 6.93 -11.45 -6.87
C ASN A 59 5.78 -11.17 -7.84
N LEU A 60 4.56 -10.91 -7.33
CA LEU A 60 3.42 -10.52 -8.15
C LEU A 60 3.65 -9.16 -8.82
N ALA A 61 4.18 -8.17 -8.10
CA ALA A 61 4.50 -6.86 -8.66
C ALA A 61 5.56 -6.97 -9.78
N ILE A 62 6.63 -7.74 -9.55
CA ILE A 62 7.69 -7.99 -10.55
C ILE A 62 7.11 -8.69 -11.79
N ALA A 63 6.32 -9.76 -11.58
CA ALA A 63 5.67 -10.47 -12.67
C ALA A 63 4.76 -9.53 -13.49
N GLY A 64 4.03 -8.64 -12.82
CA GLY A 64 3.17 -7.65 -13.47
C GLY A 64 3.94 -6.61 -14.28
N VAL A 65 5.05 -6.08 -13.75
CA VAL A 65 5.91 -5.12 -14.46
C VAL A 65 6.52 -5.73 -15.71
N ASN A 66 6.93 -7.00 -15.63
CA ASN A 66 7.59 -7.73 -16.71
C ASN A 66 6.63 -8.21 -17.81
N ARG A 67 5.32 -8.22 -17.56
CA ARG A 67 4.31 -8.52 -18.59
C ARG A 67 4.05 -7.28 -19.45
N GLY A 68 4.26 -7.41 -20.76
CA GLY A 68 4.09 -6.32 -21.73
C GLY A 68 2.62 -6.03 -22.08
N ASP A 69 1.76 -7.03 -21.91
CA ASP A 69 0.34 -7.06 -22.24
C ASP A 69 -0.59 -6.66 -21.09
N MET A 70 -0.05 -6.50 -19.87
CA MET A 70 -0.83 -6.11 -18.70
C MET A 70 -0.96 -4.59 -18.57
N PHE A 71 -2.14 -4.10 -18.23
CA PHE A 71 -2.35 -2.68 -17.92
C PHE A 71 -1.43 -2.25 -16.77
N LYS A 72 -0.44 -1.42 -17.07
CA LYS A 72 0.48 -0.86 -16.09
C LYS A 72 -0.19 0.36 -15.47
N VAL A 73 -0.67 0.22 -14.24
CA VAL A 73 -1.21 1.36 -13.48
C VAL A 73 -0.06 2.33 -13.23
N ARG A 74 0.02 3.38 -14.04
CA ARG A 74 0.94 4.51 -13.82
C ARG A 74 0.21 5.50 -12.91
N TRP A 75 0.78 5.73 -11.74
CA TRP A 75 0.35 6.75 -10.78
C TRP A 75 1.24 7.98 -10.95
#